data_AF-B8MVA2-F1
#
_entry.id   AF-B8MVA2-F1
#
_cell.length_a   1.000
_cell.length_b   1.000
_cell.length_c   1.000
_cell.angle_alpha   90.00
_cell.angle_beta   90.00
_cell.angle_gamma   90.00
#
_symmetry.space_group_name_H-M   'P 1'
#
loop_
_entity.id
_entity.type
_entity.pdbx_description
1 polymer ?
#
loop_
_entity_poly.entity_id
_entity_poly.type
_entity_poly.pdbx_seq_one_letter_code
_entity_poly.pdbx_strand_id
1 'polypeptide(L)'
;MDRNIEKLLMWLGAMHQNPSNPPSRRYQAYYILNFYGQHRNPYRLMAQVTSMCKEELLLPKPSIMTSSPESSSLVKLWGKQIENVVDEFFIVPAISDFEAHPFELFSCLPPDFEGRLDPETNLKAHNKMLVYERIGQQKLMELTKRFGYHYVFRAGLREYFLTKLIAEYYNFMRVDNRSDEWRQRTQMTFYDLLDKHPNMKLDELRIVIAGAQAYPYDILLFRNWLIRSRRSYHAMQACISIMTDDSSEL
;
A
#
# COMPACT_ATOMS: atom_id res chain seq x y z
N MET A 1 -11.28 -12.03 22.05
CA MET A 1 -10.14 -11.60 21.22
C MET A 1 -9.06 -10.96 22.10
N ASP A 2 -9.46 -10.08 23.01
CA ASP A 2 -8.58 -9.30 23.90
C ASP A 2 -7.60 -10.13 24.74
N ARG A 3 -8.05 -11.23 25.37
CA ARG A 3 -7.16 -12.12 26.13
C ARG A 3 -6.04 -12.76 25.29
N ASN A 4 -6.27 -12.97 24.00
CA ASN A 4 -5.24 -13.52 23.10
C ASN A 4 -4.26 -12.43 22.67
N ILE A 5 -4.75 -11.20 22.48
CA ILE A 5 -3.90 -10.03 22.22
C ILE A 5 -2.96 -9.79 23.40
N GLU A 6 -3.48 -9.76 24.63
CA GLU A 6 -2.67 -9.60 25.85
C GLU A 6 -1.57 -10.65 25.94
N LYS A 7 -1.89 -11.93 25.67
CA LYS A 7 -0.90 -13.00 25.64
C LYS A 7 0.19 -12.78 24.60
N LEU A 8 -0.19 -12.34 23.39
CA LEU A 8 0.77 -12.02 22.34
C LEU A 8 1.69 -10.86 22.74
N LEU A 9 1.14 -9.80 23.34
CA LEU A 9 1.92 -8.65 23.81
C LEU A 9 2.87 -9.04 24.95
N MET A 10 2.42 -9.84 25.92
CA MET A 10 3.29 -10.36 26.98
C MET A 10 4.43 -11.22 26.42
N TRP A 11 4.11 -12.09 25.45
CA TRP A 11 5.10 -12.94 24.80
C TRP A 11 6.13 -12.13 24.01
N LEU A 12 5.70 -11.10 23.27
CA LEU A 12 6.60 -10.17 22.58
C LEU A 12 7.47 -9.39 23.58
N GLY A 13 6.90 -8.96 24.71
CA GLY A 13 7.64 -8.27 25.78
C GLY A 13 8.74 -9.13 26.37
N ALA A 14 8.42 -10.38 26.72
CA ALA A 14 9.39 -11.35 27.21
C ALA A 14 10.48 -11.65 26.15
N MET A 15 10.09 -11.76 24.87
CA MET A 15 11.03 -11.98 23.77
C MET A 15 12.01 -10.82 23.61
N HIS A 16 11.53 -9.58 23.62
CA HIS A 16 12.33 -8.38 23.52
C HIS A 16 13.34 -8.24 24.66
N GLN A 17 12.91 -8.51 25.90
CA GLN A 17 13.72 -8.31 27.10
C GLN A 17 14.72 -9.43 27.37
N ASN A 18 14.48 -10.65 26.87
CA ASN A 18 15.34 -11.80 27.14
C ASN A 18 16.68 -11.73 26.35
N PRO A 19 17.83 -11.53 27.01
CA PRO A 19 19.13 -11.36 26.35
C PRO A 19 19.60 -12.61 25.58
N SER A 20 19.07 -13.79 25.90
CA SER A 20 19.40 -15.04 25.20
C SER A 20 18.83 -15.08 23.77
N ASN A 21 17.88 -14.21 23.43
CA ASN A 21 17.35 -14.11 22.07
C ASN A 21 18.29 -13.32 21.14
N PRO A 22 18.39 -13.71 19.85
CA PRO A 22 19.15 -12.96 18.86
C PRO A 22 18.74 -11.48 18.81
N PRO A 23 19.69 -10.53 18.64
CA PRO A 23 19.37 -9.11 18.55
C PRO A 23 18.30 -8.77 17.50
N SER A 24 18.31 -9.45 16.35
CA SER A 24 17.31 -9.29 15.29
C SER A 24 15.89 -9.62 15.77
N ARG A 25 15.71 -10.74 16.48
CA ARG A 25 14.40 -11.14 17.03
C ARG A 25 13.94 -10.21 18.15
N ARG A 26 14.86 -9.76 19.02
CA ARG A 26 14.54 -8.77 20.05
C ARG A 26 14.09 -7.44 19.46
N TYR A 27 14.71 -7.02 18.36
CA TYR A 27 14.35 -5.80 17.63
C TYR A 27 13.01 -5.94 16.88
N GLN A 28 12.75 -7.09 16.25
CA GLN A 28 11.44 -7.39 15.67
C GLN A 28 10.32 -7.34 16.72
N ALA A 29 10.52 -8.00 17.86
CA ALA A 29 9.55 -7.99 18.94
C ALA A 29 9.28 -6.57 19.47
N TYR A 30 10.35 -5.78 19.68
CA TYR A 30 10.23 -4.37 20.04
C TYR A 30 9.44 -3.56 18.99
N TYR A 31 9.77 -3.72 17.72
CA TYR A 31 9.09 -3.01 16.64
C TYR A 31 7.59 -3.31 16.63
N ILE A 32 7.21 -4.60 16.69
CA ILE A 32 5.79 -5.00 16.69
C ILE A 32 5.05 -4.41 17.89
N LEU A 33 5.66 -4.42 19.08
CA LEU A 33 5.07 -3.82 20.29
C LEU A 33 4.80 -2.32 20.13
N ASN A 34 5.81 -1.57 19.68
CA ASN A 34 5.68 -0.12 19.53
C ASN A 34 4.69 0.24 18.43
N PHE A 35 4.74 -0.48 17.31
CA PHE A 35 3.84 -0.27 16.19
C PHE A 35 2.39 -0.54 16.59
N TYR A 36 2.12 -1.68 17.26
CA TYR A 36 0.80 -1.97 17.81
C TYR A 36 0.32 -0.92 18.81
N GLY A 37 1.21 -0.37 19.63
CA GLY A 37 0.90 0.72 20.56
C GLY A 37 0.31 1.96 19.87
N GLN A 38 0.69 2.21 18.62
CA GLN A 38 0.20 3.35 17.83
C GLN A 38 -1.17 3.08 17.22
N HIS A 39 -1.39 1.90 16.64
CA HIS A 39 -2.58 1.65 15.82
C HIS A 39 -3.64 0.75 16.47
N ARG A 40 -3.26 -0.07 17.46
CA ARG A 40 -4.15 -1.00 18.20
C ARG A 40 -5.01 -1.92 17.33
N ASN A 41 -4.53 -2.24 16.13
CA ASN A 41 -5.21 -3.13 15.18
C ASN A 41 -4.76 -4.59 15.44
N PRO A 42 -5.68 -5.48 15.84
CA PRO A 42 -5.34 -6.85 16.21
C PRO A 42 -4.95 -7.73 15.03
N TYR A 43 -5.51 -7.48 13.84
CA TYR A 43 -5.20 -8.24 12.63
C TYR A 43 -3.79 -7.93 12.13
N ARG A 44 -3.38 -6.65 12.17
CA ARG A 44 -2.01 -6.24 11.88
C ARG A 44 -1.01 -6.86 12.87
N LEU A 45 -1.33 -6.87 14.17
CA LEU A 45 -0.52 -7.54 15.19
C LEU A 45 -0.34 -9.02 14.87
N MET A 46 -1.44 -9.73 14.62
CA MET A 46 -1.42 -11.16 14.30
C MET A 46 -0.61 -11.45 13.03
N ALA A 47 -0.78 -10.64 11.98
CA ALA A 47 -0.03 -10.78 10.74
C ALA A 47 1.48 -10.58 10.96
N GLN A 48 1.87 -9.55 11.70
CA GLN A 48 3.28 -9.27 12.01
C GLN A 48 3.91 -10.37 12.88
N VAL A 49 3.22 -10.83 13.93
CA VAL A 49 3.69 -11.93 14.77
C VAL A 49 3.85 -13.21 13.95
N THR A 50 2.86 -13.52 13.11
CA THR A 50 2.91 -14.71 12.24
C THR A 50 4.09 -14.64 11.29
N SER A 51 4.29 -13.48 10.65
CA SER A 51 5.43 -13.26 9.74
C SER A 51 6.78 -13.33 10.48
N MET A 52 6.85 -12.84 11.73
CA MET A 52 8.05 -12.94 12.57
C MET A 52 8.37 -14.40 12.90
N CYS A 53 7.37 -15.19 13.29
CA CYS A 53 7.54 -16.62 13.57
C CYS A 53 7.98 -17.43 12.35
N LYS A 54 7.60 -17.00 11.15
CA LYS A 54 8.04 -17.58 9.87
C LYS A 54 9.39 -17.06 9.38
N GLU A 55 10.01 -16.13 10.11
CA GLU A 55 11.24 -15.43 9.69
C GLU A 55 11.09 -14.64 8.38
N GLU A 56 9.85 -14.30 8.03
CA GLU A 56 9.48 -13.55 6.84
C GLU A 56 9.33 -12.05 7.15
N LEU A 57 9.22 -11.66 8.43
CA LEU A 57 8.99 -10.27 8.79
C LEU A 57 10.22 -9.43 8.47
N LEU A 58 10.11 -8.66 7.38
CA LEU A 58 11.06 -7.63 7.06
C LEU A 58 10.65 -6.36 7.77
N LEU A 59 11.50 -5.93 8.69
CA LEU A 59 11.33 -4.63 9.31
C LEU A 59 11.56 -3.55 8.26
N PRO A 60 10.64 -2.58 8.16
CA PRO A 60 10.86 -1.46 7.27
C PRO A 60 12.15 -0.74 7.66
N LYS A 61 13.11 -0.73 6.74
CA LYS A 61 14.39 -0.04 6.97
C LYS A 61 14.23 1.41 6.53
N PRO A 62 14.79 2.37 7.29
CA PRO A 62 15.03 3.69 6.75
C PRO A 62 15.70 3.56 5.39
N SER A 63 15.08 4.11 4.36
CA SER A 63 15.73 4.23 3.06
C SER A 63 16.77 5.32 3.19
N ILE A 64 17.91 5.04 3.84
CA ILE A 64 19.05 5.95 3.90
C ILE A 64 19.91 5.58 2.70
N MET A 65 19.80 6.35 1.63
CA MET A 65 20.64 6.12 0.46
C MET A 65 21.86 7.01 0.61
N THR A 66 23.03 6.38 0.70
CA THR A 66 24.31 7.08 0.65
C THR A 66 24.35 7.84 -0.68
N SER A 67 24.17 9.15 -0.62
CA SER A 67 24.40 10.04 -1.74
C SER A 67 25.84 9.83 -2.20
N SER A 68 26.05 9.12 -3.31
CA SER A 68 27.31 9.25 -4.04
C SER A 68 27.36 10.71 -4.51
N PRO A 69 28.34 11.52 -4.08
CA PRO A 69 28.36 12.95 -4.37
C PRO A 69 28.56 13.27 -5.87
N GLU A 70 28.87 12.27 -6.70
CA GLU A 70 29.55 12.49 -7.99
C GLU A 70 28.70 12.18 -9.23
N SER A 71 27.50 11.59 -9.10
CA SER A 71 26.59 11.42 -10.25
C SER A 71 25.35 12.30 -10.08
N SER A 72 25.15 13.25 -11.01
CA SER A 72 23.87 13.94 -11.12
C SER A 72 22.79 12.92 -11.46
N SER A 73 21.88 12.67 -10.53
CA SER A 73 20.78 11.72 -10.75
C SER A 73 19.84 12.22 -11.85
N LEU A 74 19.09 11.33 -12.51
CA LEU A 74 18.08 11.71 -13.49
C LEU A 74 17.02 12.62 -12.88
N VAL A 75 16.63 12.38 -11.62
CA VAL A 75 15.75 13.29 -10.87
C VAL A 75 16.34 14.69 -10.77
N LYS A 76 17.65 14.83 -10.53
CA LYS A 76 18.31 16.14 -10.47
C LYS A 76 18.36 16.80 -11.85
N LEU A 77 18.62 16.03 -12.90
CA LEU A 77 18.68 16.51 -14.29
C LEU A 77 17.30 17.01 -14.76
N TRP A 78 16.25 16.24 -14.49
CA TRP A 78 14.88 16.49 -14.91
C TRP A 78 14.03 17.21 -13.86
N GLY A 79 14.66 17.77 -12.82
CA GLY A 79 13.97 18.26 -11.64
C GLY A 79 12.85 19.25 -11.97
N LYS A 80 13.08 20.19 -12.89
CA LYS A 80 12.06 21.17 -13.30
C LYS A 80 10.84 20.51 -13.95
N GLN A 81 11.06 19.55 -14.84
CA GLN A 81 10.00 18.83 -15.53
C GLN A 81 9.22 17.94 -14.55
N ILE A 82 9.92 17.32 -13.60
CA ILE A 82 9.32 16.53 -12.52
C ILE A 82 8.41 17.41 -11.65
N GLU A 83 8.88 18.58 -11.21
CA GLU A 83 8.07 19.50 -10.40
C GLU A 83 6.84 20.01 -11.17
N ASN A 84 6.97 20.31 -12.47
CA ASN A 84 5.82 20.67 -13.30
C ASN A 84 4.74 19.57 -13.33
N VAL A 85 5.14 18.30 -13.41
CA VAL A 85 4.22 17.16 -13.35
C VAL A 85 3.59 17.04 -11.96
N VAL A 86 4.38 17.17 -10.89
CA VAL A 86 3.86 17.15 -9.51
C VAL A 86 2.78 18.22 -9.34
N ASP A 87 3.03 19.43 -9.82
CA ASP A 87 2.09 20.56 -9.76
C ASP A 87 0.83 20.29 -10.59
N GLU A 88 0.97 19.76 -11.81
CA GLU A 88 -0.16 19.40 -12.69
C GLU A 88 -1.09 18.36 -12.04
N PHE A 89 -0.52 17.37 -11.37
CA PHE A 89 -1.27 16.33 -10.65
C PHE A 89 -1.70 16.75 -9.23
N PHE A 90 -1.35 17.95 -8.79
CA PHE A 90 -1.63 18.49 -7.45
C PHE A 90 -1.14 17.58 -6.32
N ILE A 91 0.09 17.07 -6.45
CA ILE A 91 0.68 16.17 -5.46
C ILE A 91 1.20 16.97 -4.28
N VAL A 92 0.70 16.65 -3.08
CA VAL A 92 1.20 17.20 -1.82
C VAL A 92 1.90 16.07 -1.07
N PRO A 93 3.24 16.12 -0.90
CA PRO A 93 3.95 15.06 -0.19
C PRO A 93 3.55 15.01 1.28
N ALA A 94 3.33 13.80 1.80
CA ALA A 94 3.26 13.59 3.24
C ALA A 94 4.67 13.46 3.83
N ILE A 95 4.82 13.70 5.14
CA ILE A 95 6.11 13.50 5.84
C ILE A 95 6.67 12.09 5.58
N SER A 96 5.79 11.09 5.58
CA SER A 96 6.15 9.70 5.34
C SER A 96 6.66 9.41 3.92
N ASP A 97 6.47 10.34 2.97
CA ASP A 97 6.91 10.22 1.58
C ASP A 97 8.35 10.67 1.35
N PHE A 98 9.00 11.31 2.33
CA PHE A 98 10.39 11.71 2.27
C PHE A 98 11.37 10.57 2.60
N GLU A 99 12.64 10.77 2.26
CA GLU A 99 13.71 9.79 2.45
C GLU A 99 13.83 9.36 3.93
N ALA A 100 14.45 8.22 4.18
CA ALA A 100 14.63 7.63 5.51
C ALA A 100 13.34 7.17 6.23
N HIS A 101 12.14 7.47 5.72
CA HIS A 101 10.93 6.81 6.21
C HIS A 101 10.80 5.37 5.67
N PRO A 102 10.17 4.48 6.42
CA PRO A 102 9.86 3.13 5.97
C PRO A 102 8.75 3.08 4.90
N PHE A 103 8.85 2.16 3.94
CA PHE A 103 7.71 1.86 3.07
C PHE A 103 6.68 1.03 3.85
N GLU A 104 5.53 1.66 4.09
CA GLU A 104 4.43 1.12 4.89
C GLU A 104 3.12 1.50 4.20
N LEU A 105 2.16 0.56 4.20
CA LEU A 105 0.82 0.73 3.61
C LEU A 105 -0.25 0.86 4.68
N PHE A 106 -0.03 0.24 5.84
CA PHE A 106 -1.02 0.18 6.91
C PHE A 106 -1.50 1.57 7.35
N SER A 107 -0.58 2.51 7.62
CA SER A 107 -0.90 3.90 7.98
C SER A 107 -1.70 4.67 6.91
N CYS A 108 -1.73 4.18 5.67
CA CYS A 108 -2.49 4.78 4.57
C CYS A 108 -3.81 4.05 4.28
N LEU A 109 -4.08 2.90 4.91
CA LEU A 109 -5.30 2.15 4.67
C LEU A 109 -6.52 2.92 5.21
N PRO A 110 -7.56 3.17 4.39
CA PRO A 110 -8.68 3.97 4.87
C PRO A 110 -9.52 3.16 5.88
N PRO A 111 -9.91 3.76 7.01
CA PRO A 111 -10.64 3.07 8.07
C PRO A 111 -11.93 2.39 7.61
N ASP A 112 -12.62 3.00 6.63
CA ASP A 112 -13.88 2.49 6.08
C ASP A 112 -13.73 1.13 5.38
N PHE A 113 -12.54 0.78 4.90
CA PHE A 113 -12.29 -0.53 4.27
C PHE A 113 -12.11 -1.64 5.31
N GLU A 114 -11.38 -1.40 6.41
CA GLU A 114 -11.16 -2.41 7.45
C GLU A 114 -12.46 -2.83 8.15
N GLY A 115 -13.35 -1.87 8.41
CA GLY A 115 -14.61 -2.10 9.14
C GLY A 115 -15.65 -2.96 8.40
N ARG A 116 -15.37 -3.34 7.15
CA ARG A 116 -16.32 -4.03 6.25
C ARG A 116 -15.92 -5.44 5.88
N LEU A 117 -14.71 -5.86 6.22
CA LEU A 117 -14.23 -7.21 5.97
C LEU A 117 -14.60 -8.12 7.14
N ASP A 118 -14.99 -9.36 6.83
CA ASP A 118 -15.09 -10.39 7.86
C ASP A 118 -13.69 -10.65 8.48
N PRO A 119 -13.62 -11.20 9.70
CA PRO A 119 -12.35 -11.37 10.41
C PRO A 119 -11.30 -12.19 9.66
N GLU A 120 -11.70 -13.19 8.89
CA GLU A 120 -10.77 -14.04 8.15
C GLU A 120 -10.18 -13.29 6.95
N THR A 121 -11.04 -12.61 6.18
CA THR A 121 -10.62 -11.78 5.05
C THR A 121 -9.74 -10.62 5.52
N ASN A 122 -10.05 -10.02 6.66
CA ASN A 122 -9.26 -8.95 7.25
C ASN A 122 -7.83 -9.42 7.61
N LEU A 123 -7.71 -10.57 8.28
CA LEU A 123 -6.39 -11.17 8.56
C LEU A 123 -5.62 -11.51 7.26
N LYS A 124 -6.29 -12.06 6.23
CA LYS A 124 -5.66 -12.32 4.92
C LYS A 124 -5.16 -11.03 4.26
N ALA A 125 -5.96 -9.96 4.32
CA ALA A 125 -5.58 -8.64 3.79
C ALA A 125 -4.33 -8.09 4.50
N HIS A 126 -4.25 -8.16 5.83
CA HIS A 126 -3.06 -7.72 6.55
C HIS A 126 -1.81 -8.57 6.28
N ASN A 127 -1.96 -9.89 6.10
CA ASN A 127 -0.86 -10.74 5.66
C ASN A 127 -0.36 -10.34 4.27
N LYS A 128 -1.29 -10.09 3.33
CA LYS A 128 -0.94 -9.64 1.98
C LYS A 128 -0.32 -8.24 1.97
N MET A 129 -0.78 -7.35 2.84
CA MET A 129 -0.24 -6.00 3.01
C MET A 129 1.26 -6.05 3.36
N LEU A 130 1.68 -6.93 4.29
CA LEU A 130 3.11 -7.12 4.61
C LEU A 130 3.92 -7.56 3.38
N VAL A 131 3.34 -8.40 2.51
CA VAL A 131 3.98 -8.81 1.25
C VAL A 131 4.12 -7.60 0.31
N TYR A 132 3.09 -6.77 0.19
CA TYR A 132 3.16 -5.56 -0.64
C TYR A 132 4.07 -4.48 -0.09
N GLU A 133 4.20 -4.34 1.23
CA GLU A 133 5.19 -3.46 1.83
C GLU A 133 6.62 -3.89 1.47
N ARG A 134 6.90 -5.21 1.51
CA ARG A 134 8.18 -5.77 1.06
C ARG A 134 8.46 -5.49 -0.41
N ILE A 135 7.51 -5.80 -1.29
CA ILE A 135 7.68 -5.61 -2.75
C ILE A 135 7.78 -4.12 -3.07
N GLY A 136 6.98 -3.28 -2.41
CA GLY A 136 7.02 -1.83 -2.55
C GLY A 136 8.35 -1.23 -2.15
N GLN A 137 8.94 -1.67 -1.04
CA GLN A 137 10.29 -1.28 -0.65
C GLN A 137 11.32 -1.68 -1.71
N GLN A 138 11.26 -2.90 -2.24
CA GLN A 138 12.18 -3.36 -3.28
C GLN A 138 12.08 -2.51 -4.54
N LYS A 139 10.86 -2.26 -5.03
CA LYS A 139 10.62 -1.40 -6.19
C LYS A 139 11.07 0.04 -5.96
N LEU A 140 10.86 0.58 -4.77
CA LEU A 140 11.33 1.92 -4.42
C LEU A 140 12.86 2.01 -4.49
N MET A 141 13.56 0.99 -3.99
CA MET A 141 15.02 0.92 -4.08
C MET A 141 15.49 0.82 -5.54
N GLU A 142 14.80 0.05 -6.38
CA GLU A 142 15.10 -0.07 -7.82
C GLU A 142 14.93 1.28 -8.54
N LEU A 143 13.78 1.95 -8.36
CA LEU A 143 13.51 3.27 -8.93
C LEU A 143 14.56 4.29 -8.47
N THR A 144 14.85 4.29 -7.15
CA THR A 144 15.79 5.25 -6.59
C THR A 144 17.22 5.01 -7.06
N LYS A 145 17.63 3.75 -7.20
CA LYS A 145 18.94 3.39 -7.78
C LYS A 145 19.04 3.82 -9.24
N ARG A 146 17.95 3.72 -10.00
CA ARG A 146 17.93 4.04 -11.43
C ARG A 146 17.84 5.54 -11.70
N PHE A 147 17.00 6.26 -10.97
CA PHE A 147 16.64 7.64 -11.27
C PHE A 147 17.16 8.66 -10.25
N GLY A 148 17.54 8.22 -9.04
CA GLY A 148 17.66 9.10 -7.87
C GLY A 148 16.35 9.15 -7.09
N TYR A 149 16.39 9.75 -5.89
CA TYR A 149 15.20 9.79 -5.02
C TYR A 149 14.32 10.98 -5.33
N HIS A 150 13.02 10.72 -5.42
CA HIS A 150 11.97 11.73 -5.39
C HIS A 150 10.78 11.18 -4.60
N TYR A 151 10.13 12.01 -3.77
CA TYR A 151 9.03 11.57 -2.90
C TYR A 151 7.86 10.95 -3.70
N VAL A 152 7.66 11.40 -4.95
CA VAL A 152 6.62 10.90 -5.86
C VAL A 152 6.71 9.39 -6.10
N PHE A 153 7.92 8.80 -6.10
CA PHE A 153 8.08 7.35 -6.30
C PHE A 153 7.49 6.57 -5.14
N ARG A 154 7.69 7.04 -3.91
CA ARG A 154 7.11 6.39 -2.74
C ARG A 154 5.61 6.58 -2.70
N ALA A 155 5.13 7.81 -2.88
CA ALA A 155 3.71 8.13 -2.88
C ALA A 155 2.95 7.29 -3.94
N GLY A 156 3.47 7.26 -5.17
CA GLY A 156 2.87 6.49 -6.27
C GLY A 156 2.90 4.97 -6.05
N LEU A 157 4.01 4.41 -5.53
CA LEU A 157 4.06 2.98 -5.19
C LEU A 157 3.11 2.62 -4.05
N ARG A 158 2.99 3.47 -3.02
CA ARG A 158 2.03 3.26 -1.92
C ARG A 158 0.61 3.22 -2.45
N GLU A 159 0.22 4.23 -3.23
CA GLU A 159 -1.08 4.29 -3.89
C GLU A 159 -1.38 3.05 -4.74
N TYR A 160 -0.40 2.62 -5.55
CA TYR A 160 -0.52 1.43 -6.38
C TYR A 160 -0.78 0.17 -5.56
N PHE A 161 0.06 -0.11 -4.56
CA PHE A 161 -0.06 -1.33 -3.76
C PHE A 161 -1.27 -1.31 -2.83
N LEU A 162 -1.66 -0.14 -2.32
CA LEU A 162 -2.84 0.00 -1.50
C LEU A 162 -4.12 -0.20 -2.32
N THR A 163 -4.19 0.39 -3.51
CA THR A 163 -5.31 0.19 -4.44
C THR A 163 -5.41 -1.27 -4.85
N LYS A 164 -4.28 -1.93 -5.14
CA LYS A 164 -4.22 -3.36 -5.46
C LYS A 164 -4.71 -4.21 -4.28
N LEU A 165 -4.31 -3.90 -3.05
CA LEU A 165 -4.79 -4.59 -1.86
C LEU A 165 -6.30 -4.46 -1.70
N ILE A 166 -6.83 -3.24 -1.80
CA ILE A 166 -8.27 -3.00 -1.68
C ILE A 166 -9.03 -3.76 -2.78
N ALA A 167 -8.55 -3.72 -4.02
CA ALA A 167 -9.15 -4.48 -5.11
C ALA A 167 -9.14 -5.99 -4.87
N GLU A 168 -8.12 -6.55 -4.22
CA GLU A 168 -8.08 -7.99 -3.96
C GLU A 168 -9.02 -8.46 -2.85
N TYR A 169 -9.29 -7.62 -1.84
CA TYR A 169 -9.98 -8.06 -0.61
C TYR A 169 -11.33 -7.39 -0.37
N TYR A 170 -11.65 -6.27 -1.03
CA TYR A 170 -12.88 -5.52 -0.77
C TYR A 170 -14.06 -5.93 -1.67
N ASN A 171 -14.80 -6.96 -1.27
CA ASN A 171 -15.93 -7.44 -2.07
C ASN A 171 -17.20 -6.57 -1.93
N PHE A 172 -17.59 -5.88 -3.00
CA PHE A 172 -18.87 -5.16 -3.09
C PHE A 172 -19.97 -5.91 -3.82
N MET A 173 -19.72 -7.14 -4.28
CA MET A 173 -20.72 -7.98 -4.94
C MET A 173 -21.63 -8.62 -3.90
N ARG A 174 -22.95 -8.63 -4.16
CA ARG A 174 -23.88 -9.42 -3.33
C ARG A 174 -23.59 -10.91 -3.53
N VAL A 175 -24.05 -11.71 -2.56
CA VAL A 175 -23.96 -13.16 -2.66
C VAL A 175 -24.73 -13.61 -3.91
N ASP A 176 -24.07 -14.36 -4.78
CA ASP A 176 -24.61 -14.92 -6.01
C ASP A 176 -24.44 -16.45 -5.98
N ASN A 177 -25.44 -17.18 -6.48
CA ASN A 177 -25.52 -18.64 -6.44
C ASN A 177 -24.53 -19.33 -7.41
N ARG A 178 -23.87 -18.58 -8.31
CA ARG A 178 -23.01 -19.11 -9.38
C ARG A 178 -21.60 -19.50 -8.94
N SER A 179 -21.19 -19.18 -7.71
CA SER A 179 -19.91 -19.47 -7.01
C SER A 179 -19.13 -18.23 -6.56
N ASP A 180 -18.26 -18.39 -5.56
CA ASP A 180 -17.33 -17.36 -5.11
C ASP A 180 -16.34 -16.94 -6.21
N GLU A 181 -15.90 -17.87 -7.05
CA GLU A 181 -14.98 -17.60 -8.15
C GLU A 181 -15.61 -16.69 -9.21
N TRP A 182 -16.89 -16.92 -9.55
CA TRP A 182 -17.63 -16.04 -10.44
C TRP A 182 -17.70 -14.63 -9.88
N ARG A 183 -18.02 -14.48 -8.59
CA ARG A 183 -18.06 -13.16 -7.94
C ARG A 183 -16.71 -12.44 -8.00
N GLN A 184 -15.60 -13.14 -7.71
CA GLN A 184 -14.26 -12.55 -7.78
C GLN A 184 -13.92 -12.06 -9.19
N ARG A 185 -14.23 -12.86 -10.22
CA ARG A 185 -14.02 -12.45 -11.63
C ARG A 185 -14.86 -11.23 -11.99
N THR A 186 -16.14 -11.21 -11.63
CA THR A 186 -17.02 -10.07 -11.88
C THR A 186 -16.53 -8.81 -11.16
N GLN A 187 -16.10 -8.95 -9.91
CA GLN A 187 -15.51 -7.86 -9.12
C GLN A 187 -14.25 -7.31 -9.80
N MET A 188 -13.35 -8.17 -10.27
CA MET A 188 -12.16 -7.77 -11.05
C MET A 188 -12.53 -7.01 -12.33
N THR A 189 -13.52 -7.47 -13.08
CA THR A 189 -14.00 -6.75 -14.28
C THR A 189 -14.57 -5.38 -13.91
N PHE A 190 -15.30 -5.30 -12.80
CA PHE A 190 -15.87 -4.05 -12.32
C PHE A 190 -14.78 -3.08 -11.85
N TYR A 191 -13.72 -3.58 -11.24
CA TYR A 191 -12.54 -2.78 -10.93
C TYR A 191 -11.87 -2.25 -12.17
N ASP A 192 -11.59 -3.09 -13.17
CA ASP A 192 -10.98 -2.67 -14.43
C ASP A 192 -11.84 -1.62 -15.17
N LEU A 193 -13.17 -1.73 -15.08
CA LEU A 193 -14.10 -0.72 -15.59
C LEU A 193 -13.94 0.63 -14.87
N LEU A 194 -13.96 0.63 -13.54
CA LEU A 194 -13.82 1.85 -12.73
C LEU A 194 -12.42 2.46 -12.82
N ASP A 195 -11.42 1.60 -13.01
CA ASP A 195 -10.02 1.94 -13.27
C ASP A 195 -9.89 2.73 -14.58
N LYS A 196 -10.45 2.20 -15.67
CA LYS A 196 -10.41 2.84 -17.01
C LYS A 196 -11.32 4.05 -17.14
N HIS A 197 -12.41 4.09 -16.37
CA HIS A 197 -13.42 5.14 -16.46
C HIS A 197 -13.77 5.75 -15.09
N PRO A 198 -12.80 6.37 -14.38
CA PRO A 198 -13.02 6.91 -13.04
C PRO A 198 -14.08 8.03 -13.04
N ASN A 199 -14.20 8.75 -14.16
CA ASN A 199 -15.15 9.85 -14.36
C ASN A 199 -16.49 9.43 -14.97
N MET A 200 -16.81 8.12 -14.99
CA MET A 200 -18.11 7.62 -15.44
C MET A 200 -19.26 8.38 -14.75
N LYS A 201 -20.30 8.74 -15.52
CA LYS A 201 -21.44 9.49 -14.98
C LYS A 201 -22.19 8.63 -13.98
N LEU A 202 -22.79 9.27 -12.97
CA LEU A 202 -23.51 8.54 -11.91
C LEU A 202 -24.67 7.71 -12.46
N ASP A 203 -25.36 8.18 -13.51
CA ASP A 203 -26.47 7.44 -14.10
C ASP A 203 -26.01 6.19 -14.85
N GLU A 204 -24.91 6.28 -15.59
CA GLU A 204 -24.27 5.12 -16.24
C GLU A 204 -23.83 4.11 -15.17
N LEU A 205 -23.16 4.59 -14.13
CA LEU A 205 -22.70 3.74 -13.03
C LEU A 205 -23.86 3.02 -12.33
N ARG A 206 -24.99 3.69 -12.13
CA ARG A 206 -26.20 3.08 -11.53
C ARG A 206 -26.74 1.93 -12.37
N ILE A 207 -26.71 2.05 -13.71
CA ILE A 207 -27.11 0.96 -14.61
C ILE A 207 -26.19 -0.24 -14.43
N VAL A 208 -24.86 -0.02 -14.39
CA VAL A 208 -23.88 -1.10 -14.20
C VAL A 208 -24.03 -1.76 -12.82
N ILE A 209 -24.22 -0.96 -11.75
CA ILE A 209 -24.47 -1.47 -10.39
C ILE A 209 -25.71 -2.36 -10.35
N ALA A 210 -26.81 -1.91 -10.98
CA ALA A 210 -28.07 -2.65 -11.00
C ALA A 210 -27.91 -3.99 -11.76
N GLY A 211 -27.21 -3.98 -12.89
CA GLY A 211 -26.94 -5.18 -13.69
C GLY A 211 -26.01 -6.18 -12.99
N ALA A 212 -25.05 -5.70 -12.20
CA ALA A 212 -24.07 -6.53 -11.51
C ALA A 212 -24.54 -7.07 -10.14
N GLN A 213 -25.75 -6.72 -9.68
CA GLN A 213 -26.24 -7.04 -8.34
C GLN A 213 -25.23 -6.68 -7.22
N ALA A 214 -24.60 -5.51 -7.31
CA ALA A 214 -23.62 -5.08 -6.33
C ALA A 214 -24.23 -4.18 -5.23
N TYR A 215 -23.48 -3.94 -4.15
CA TYR A 215 -23.83 -2.94 -3.13
C TYR A 215 -23.48 -1.54 -3.64
N PRO A 216 -24.47 -0.66 -3.89
CA PRO A 216 -24.21 0.63 -4.52
C PRO A 216 -23.27 1.53 -3.71
N TYR A 217 -23.44 1.53 -2.38
CA TYR A 217 -22.60 2.32 -1.49
C TYR A 217 -21.13 1.91 -1.60
N ASP A 218 -20.85 0.61 -1.63
CA ASP A 218 -19.49 0.06 -1.62
C ASP A 218 -18.75 0.37 -2.92
N ILE A 219 -19.47 0.33 -4.05
CA ILE A 219 -18.95 0.76 -5.35
C ILE A 219 -18.64 2.26 -5.35
N LEU A 220 -19.52 3.08 -4.78
CA LEU A 220 -19.29 4.53 -4.70
C LEU A 220 -18.10 4.85 -3.79
N LEU A 221 -17.96 4.15 -2.67
CA LEU A 221 -16.80 4.27 -1.77
C LEU A 221 -15.51 3.92 -2.51
N PHE A 222 -15.50 2.79 -3.22
CA PHE A 222 -14.33 2.36 -3.97
C PHE A 222 -14.01 3.29 -5.16
N ARG A 223 -15.01 3.79 -5.88
CA ARG A 223 -14.82 4.79 -6.94
C ARG A 223 -14.22 6.07 -6.38
N ASN A 224 -14.74 6.57 -5.26
CA ASN A 224 -14.23 7.78 -4.62
C ASN A 224 -12.79 7.58 -4.13
N TRP A 225 -12.45 6.38 -3.66
CA TRP A 225 -11.08 5.99 -3.38
C TRP A 225 -10.22 6.09 -4.64
N LEU A 226 -10.58 5.40 -5.73
CA LEU A 226 -9.81 5.41 -6.99
C LEU A 226 -9.56 6.82 -7.55
N ILE A 227 -10.56 7.70 -7.51
CA ILE A 227 -10.43 9.09 -8.00
C ILE A 227 -9.38 9.86 -7.19
N ARG A 228 -9.28 9.58 -5.88
CA ARG A 228 -8.36 10.27 -4.96
C ARG A 228 -6.98 9.63 -4.97
N SER A 229 -6.92 8.31 -4.94
CA SER A 229 -5.73 7.50 -4.65
C SER A 229 -4.87 7.18 -5.87
N ARG A 230 -5.06 7.89 -6.99
CA ARG A 230 -4.34 7.60 -8.26
C ARG A 230 -3.49 8.74 -8.76
N ARG A 231 -3.60 9.90 -8.14
CA ARG A 231 -2.88 11.09 -8.58
C ARG A 231 -1.38 10.85 -8.49
N SER A 232 -0.90 10.35 -7.34
CA SER A 232 0.52 10.09 -7.14
C SER A 232 1.02 8.95 -8.01
N TYR A 233 0.20 7.92 -8.26
CA TYR A 233 0.56 6.83 -9.18
C TYR A 233 0.74 7.34 -10.62
N HIS A 234 -0.20 8.14 -11.13
CA HIS A 234 -0.10 8.69 -12.49
C HIS A 234 1.01 9.73 -12.60
N ALA A 235 1.19 10.60 -11.60
CA ALA A 235 2.32 11.52 -11.53
C ALA A 235 3.65 10.76 -11.55
N MET A 236 3.77 9.70 -10.76
CA MET A 236 4.94 8.82 -10.75
C MET A 236 5.23 8.24 -12.13
N GLN A 237 4.20 7.74 -12.83
CA GLN A 237 4.37 7.19 -14.19
C GLN A 237 4.81 8.27 -15.18
N ALA A 238 4.19 9.46 -15.15
CA ALA A 238 4.56 10.57 -16.01
C ALA A 238 6.02 11.02 -15.77
N CYS A 239 6.45 11.13 -14.50
CA CYS A 239 7.85 11.42 -14.16
C CYS A 239 8.80 10.35 -14.68
N ILE A 240 8.44 9.06 -14.57
CA ILE A 240 9.24 7.96 -15.12
C ILE A 240 9.36 8.10 -16.64
N SER A 241 8.25 8.34 -17.34
CA SER A 241 8.23 8.53 -18.80
C SER A 241 9.16 9.66 -19.24
N ILE A 242 9.09 10.83 -18.61
CA ILE A 242 9.99 11.97 -18.91
C ILE A 242 11.46 11.56 -18.79
N MET A 243 11.83 10.84 -17.73
CA MET A 243 13.22 10.43 -17.53
C MET A 243 13.66 9.27 -18.43
N THR A 244 12.73 8.52 -19.02
CA THR A 244 13.05 7.39 -19.92
C THR A 244 13.01 7.75 -21.39
N ASP A 245 12.07 8.59 -21.83
CA ASP A 245 11.85 8.91 -23.24
C ASP A 245 13.01 9.75 -23.82
N ASP A 246 13.61 10.64 -23.04
CA ASP A 246 14.77 11.45 -23.46
C ASP A 246 16.12 10.77 -23.19
N SER A 247 16.14 9.61 -22.52
CA SER A 247 17.36 8.81 -22.33
C SER A 247 17.72 7.97 -23.56
N SER A 248 16.87 7.93 -24.58
CA SER A 248 17.15 7.35 -25.90
C SER A 248 17.81 8.33 -26.89
N GLU A 249 17.92 9.61 -26.56
CA GLU A 249 18.52 10.64 -27.43
C GLU A 249 19.89 11.16 -26.94
N LEU A 250 20.44 10.56 -25.88
CA LEU A 250 21.80 10.81 -25.34
C LEU A 250 22.67 9.55 -25.46
#